data_AF-A0A368TF77-F1
#
_entry.id   AF-A0A368TF77-F1
#
_cell.length_a   1.000
_cell.length_b   1.000
_cell.length_c   1.000
_cell.angle_alpha   90.00
_cell.angle_beta   90.00
_cell.angle_gamma   90.00
#
_symmetry.space_group_name_H-M   'P 1'
#
loop_
_entity.id
_entity.type
_entity.pdbx_description
1 polymer ?
#
loop_
_entity_poly.entity_id
_entity_poly.type
_entity_poly.pdbx_seq_one_letter_code
_entity_poly.pdbx_strand_id
1 'polypeptide(L)'
;MPQYCQGKTHIADTRRKFMNPDVKLEKLRDIAEEDIVRLLAHRAPGEEYKSIHPPLEEMEEPDCAVRQMVEPTEGAKAGDRIRYVQYTDSMFFSPITPYLRAQSAFNRYRGIDPGVLSGRTIIEARERET
;
A
#
# COMPACT_ATOMS: atom_id res chain seq x y z
N MET A 1 -20.63 0.11 -12.04
CA MET A 1 -19.30 0.60 -11.62
C MET A 1 -19.45 1.51 -10.41
N PRO A 2 -18.58 1.42 -9.39
CA PRO A 2 -18.60 2.32 -8.25
C PRO A 2 -18.47 3.79 -8.68
N GLN A 3 -19.14 4.70 -7.97
CA GLN A 3 -19.11 6.14 -8.30
C GLN A 3 -17.95 6.89 -7.62
N TYR A 4 -17.32 6.28 -6.62
CA TYR A 4 -16.12 6.77 -5.91
C TYR A 4 -16.31 8.08 -5.12
N CYS A 5 -16.49 9.22 -5.79
CA CYS A 5 -16.63 10.54 -5.15
C CYS A 5 -17.60 11.42 -5.95
N GLN A 6 -18.37 12.27 -5.26
CA GLN A 6 -19.26 13.25 -5.88
C GLN A 6 -18.51 14.49 -6.41
N GLY A 7 -19.15 15.25 -7.30
CA GLY A 7 -18.66 16.55 -7.78
C GLY A 7 -18.40 16.60 -9.28
N LYS A 8 -18.56 17.80 -9.87
CA LYS A 8 -18.47 18.07 -11.32
C LYS A 8 -17.21 18.85 -11.74
N THR A 9 -16.23 18.98 -10.84
CA THR A 9 -14.96 19.68 -11.13
C THR A 9 -13.89 18.70 -11.58
N HIS A 10 -12.87 19.19 -12.28
CA HIS A 10 -11.71 18.36 -12.64
C HIS A 10 -10.99 17.78 -11.42
N ILE A 11 -11.06 18.45 -10.25
CA ILE A 11 -10.52 17.93 -8.98
C ILE A 11 -11.28 16.68 -8.55
N ALA A 12 -12.62 16.67 -8.66
CA ALA A 12 -13.43 15.49 -8.37
C ALA A 12 -13.16 14.35 -9.37
N ASP A 13 -12.93 14.66 -10.65
CA ASP A 13 -12.52 13.67 -11.65
C ASP A 13 -11.17 13.04 -11.29
N THR A 14 -10.18 13.85 -10.90
CA THR A 14 -8.88 13.36 -10.46
C THR A 14 -9.00 12.45 -9.23
N ARG A 15 -9.85 12.80 -8.25
CA ARG A 15 -10.14 11.92 -7.09
C ARG A 15 -10.69 10.56 -7.53
N ARG A 16 -11.68 10.55 -8.44
CA ARG A 16 -12.23 9.31 -8.99
C ARG A 16 -11.17 8.48 -9.73
N LYS A 17 -10.29 9.13 -10.51
CA LYS A 17 -9.17 8.45 -11.19
C LYS A 17 -8.22 7.77 -10.22
N PHE A 18 -7.81 8.46 -9.16
CA PHE A 18 -6.96 7.83 -8.12
C PHE A 18 -7.66 6.66 -7.45
N MET A 19 -8.95 6.79 -7.11
CA MET A 19 -9.68 5.74 -6.39
C MET A 19 -10.10 4.54 -7.25
N ASN A 20 -10.11 4.65 -8.58
CA ASN A 20 -10.56 3.58 -9.46
C ASN A 20 -9.41 2.64 -9.87
N PRO A 21 -9.37 1.36 -9.39
CA PRO A 21 -8.31 0.42 -9.76
C PRO A 21 -8.20 0.15 -11.26
N ASP A 22 -9.27 0.30 -12.03
CA ASP A 22 -9.28 0.09 -13.49
C ASP A 22 -8.56 1.22 -14.25
N VAL A 23 -8.30 2.35 -13.59
CA VAL A 23 -7.52 3.46 -14.16
C VAL A 23 -6.04 3.22 -13.88
N LYS A 24 -5.26 3.08 -14.96
CA LYS A 24 -3.80 3.06 -14.92
C LYS A 24 -3.27 4.46 -14.57
N LEU A 25 -2.52 4.55 -13.48
CA LEU A 25 -1.86 5.79 -13.08
C LEU A 25 -0.70 6.11 -14.05
N GLU A 26 -0.50 7.39 -14.34
CA GLU A 26 0.57 7.85 -15.21
C GLU A 26 1.94 7.67 -14.54
N LYS A 27 2.86 6.97 -15.21
CA LYS A 27 4.24 6.78 -14.74
C LYS A 27 5.07 8.00 -15.14
N LEU A 28 5.45 8.83 -14.17
CA LEU A 28 6.23 10.05 -14.41
C LEU A 28 7.74 9.86 -14.33
N ARG A 29 8.21 8.76 -13.73
CA ARG A 29 9.62 8.43 -13.58
C ARG A 29 9.81 6.93 -13.44
N ASP A 30 11.02 6.47 -13.69
CA ASP A 30 11.46 5.09 -13.45
C ASP A 30 12.50 5.07 -12.34
N ILE A 31 12.33 4.21 -11.34
CA ILE A 31 13.24 4.09 -10.20
C ILE A 31 13.57 2.61 -10.08
N ALA A 32 14.86 2.27 -10.04
CA ALA A 32 15.30 0.90 -9.90
C ALA A 32 14.81 0.32 -8.55
N GLU A 33 14.43 -0.96 -8.52
CA GLU A 33 13.98 -1.64 -7.30
C GLU A 33 15.01 -1.53 -6.17
N GLU A 34 16.29 -1.63 -6.52
CA GLU A 34 17.41 -1.48 -5.58
C GLU A 34 17.43 -0.09 -4.92
N ASP A 35 17.08 0.95 -5.67
CA ASP A 35 17.01 2.33 -5.16
C ASP A 35 15.76 2.55 -4.30
N ILE A 36 14.64 1.86 -4.61
CA ILE A 36 13.47 1.85 -3.72
C ILE A 36 13.83 1.22 -2.37
N VAL A 37 14.55 0.09 -2.36
CA VAL A 37 15.03 -0.54 -1.13
C VAL A 37 15.92 0.42 -0.33
N ARG A 38 16.84 1.13 -1.00
CA ARG A 38 17.68 2.16 -0.36
C ARG A 38 16.86 3.32 0.22
N LEU A 39 15.86 3.80 -0.50
CA LEU A 39 14.99 4.92 -0.07
C LEU A 39 14.12 4.54 1.13
N LEU A 40 13.61 3.31 1.16
CA LEU A 40 12.82 2.80 2.29
C LEU A 40 13.71 2.47 3.50
N ALA A 41 14.95 2.05 3.26
CA ALA A 41 15.97 1.79 4.28
C ALA A 41 15.55 0.77 5.38
N HIS A 42 14.67 -0.18 5.05
CA HIS A 42 14.27 -1.28 5.96
C HIS A 42 15.25 -2.46 5.96
N ARG A 43 15.99 -2.62 4.85
CA ARG A 43 17.01 -3.64 4.60
C ARG A 43 18.04 -3.14 3.58
N ALA A 44 19.19 -3.77 3.49
CA ALA A 44 20.17 -3.51 2.43
C ALA A 44 19.75 -4.19 1.11
N PRO A 45 20.15 -3.64 -0.06
CA PRO A 45 20.04 -4.35 -1.33
C PRO A 45 20.68 -5.75 -1.27
N GLY A 46 19.94 -6.76 -1.74
CA GLY A 46 20.37 -8.16 -1.69
C GLY A 46 20.25 -8.84 -0.30
N GLU A 47 19.90 -8.11 0.76
CA GLU A 47 19.58 -8.71 2.06
C GLU A 47 18.23 -9.44 1.96
N GLU A 48 18.18 -10.66 2.51
CA GLU A 48 16.95 -11.45 2.64
C GLU A 48 15.89 -10.72 3.48
N TYR A 49 14.60 -10.97 3.16
CA TYR A 49 13.51 -10.48 3.98
C TYR A 49 13.53 -11.14 5.37
N LYS A 50 13.41 -10.35 6.42
CA LYS A 50 13.34 -10.88 7.80
C LYS A 50 11.90 -11.25 8.13
N SER A 51 11.75 -12.29 8.95
CA SER A 51 10.44 -12.80 9.35
C SER A 51 10.07 -12.42 10.79
N ILE A 52 8.78 -12.24 11.06
CA ILE A 52 8.19 -12.04 12.40
C ILE A 52 7.47 -13.28 12.93
N HIS A 53 7.20 -14.24 12.06
CA HIS A 53 6.72 -15.58 12.37
C HIS A 53 7.18 -16.55 11.26
N PRO A 54 7.18 -17.87 11.49
CA PRO A 54 7.43 -18.85 10.42
C PRO A 54 6.47 -18.67 9.23
N PRO A 55 6.82 -19.16 8.03
CA PRO A 55 5.90 -19.20 6.91
C PRO A 55 4.58 -19.89 7.28
N LEU A 56 3.45 -19.43 6.72
CA LEU A 56 2.12 -19.95 7.07
C LEU A 56 1.97 -21.44 6.75
N GLU A 57 2.67 -21.96 5.73
CA GLU A 57 2.68 -23.38 5.38
C GLU A 57 3.34 -24.28 6.44
N GLU A 58 4.18 -23.70 7.30
CA GLU A 58 4.85 -24.37 8.40
C GLU A 58 4.09 -24.24 9.73
N MET A 59 2.96 -23.52 9.75
CA MET A 59 2.20 -23.21 10.95
C MET A 59 0.95 -24.07 11.08
N GLU A 60 0.69 -24.54 12.30
CA GLU A 60 -0.63 -25.04 12.67
C GLU A 60 -1.55 -23.86 13.01
N GLU A 61 -2.48 -23.56 12.11
CA GLU A 61 -3.46 -22.52 12.33
C GLU A 61 -4.75 -23.06 12.97
N PRO A 62 -5.42 -22.28 13.82
CA PRO A 62 -6.76 -22.61 14.28
C PRO A 62 -7.73 -22.77 13.10
N ASP A 63 -8.66 -23.72 13.19
CA ASP A 63 -9.72 -23.89 12.20
C ASP A 63 -10.59 -22.63 12.15
N CYS A 64 -10.43 -21.85 11.07
CA CYS A 64 -11.02 -20.53 10.90
C CYS A 64 -11.54 -20.36 9.48
N ALA A 65 -12.87 -20.40 9.31
CA ALA A 65 -13.52 -20.25 8.02
C ALA A 65 -13.07 -18.97 7.26
N VAL A 66 -12.82 -17.87 7.97
CA VAL A 66 -12.36 -16.61 7.35
C VAL A 66 -10.96 -16.77 6.75
N ARG A 67 -10.02 -17.44 7.44
CA ARG A 67 -8.67 -17.67 6.93
C ARG A 67 -8.67 -18.58 5.70
N GLN A 68 -9.56 -19.59 5.69
CA GLN A 68 -9.73 -20.49 4.55
C GLN A 68 -10.32 -19.80 3.31
N MET A 69 -11.12 -18.74 3.49
CA MET A 69 -11.74 -18.00 2.39
C MET A 69 -10.91 -16.82 1.88
N VAL A 70 -9.98 -16.29 2.68
CA VAL A 70 -9.23 -15.07 2.37
C VAL A 70 -7.77 -15.38 2.10
N GLU A 71 -7.38 -15.30 0.83
CA GLU A 71 -6.02 -15.55 0.39
C GLU A 71 -5.00 -14.58 1.04
N PRO A 72 -3.96 -15.05 1.74
CA PRO A 72 -2.91 -14.19 2.28
C PRO A 72 -2.08 -13.53 1.17
N THR A 73 -1.45 -12.39 1.46
CA THR A 73 -0.46 -11.80 0.55
C THR A 73 0.87 -12.58 0.65
N GLU A 74 1.78 -12.41 -0.31
CA GLU A 74 3.03 -13.20 -0.37
C GLU A 74 3.95 -12.97 0.83
N GLY A 75 4.07 -11.74 1.32
CA GLY A 75 4.79 -11.41 2.54
C GLY A 75 4.08 -11.89 3.79
N ALA A 76 2.74 -12.03 3.77
CA ALA A 76 2.03 -12.68 4.87
C ALA A 76 2.31 -14.19 4.90
N LYS A 77 2.31 -14.85 3.74
CA LYS A 77 2.69 -16.27 3.58
C LYS A 77 4.11 -16.55 4.07
N ALA A 78 5.07 -15.71 3.70
CA ALA A 78 6.46 -15.85 4.08
C ALA A 78 6.79 -15.37 5.51
N GLY A 79 5.83 -14.72 6.18
CA GLY A 79 6.01 -14.19 7.52
C GLY A 79 6.86 -12.94 7.61
N ASP A 80 6.98 -12.16 6.53
CA ASP A 80 7.75 -10.91 6.47
C ASP A 80 7.36 -9.93 7.59
N ARG A 81 8.32 -9.12 8.04
CA ARG A 81 8.02 -7.97 8.93
C ARG A 81 6.97 -7.05 8.32
N ILE A 82 6.24 -6.34 9.18
CA ILE A 82 5.43 -5.19 8.78
C ILE A 82 6.32 -3.95 8.78
N ARG A 83 6.41 -3.28 7.63
CA ARG A 83 7.18 -2.05 7.40
C ARG A 83 6.27 -0.98 6.80
N TYR A 84 6.83 0.19 6.48
CA TYR A 84 6.03 1.32 6.06
C TYR A 84 6.66 2.17 4.95
N VAL A 85 5.82 2.90 4.25
CA VAL A 85 6.19 4.06 3.44
C VAL A 85 5.33 5.26 3.87
N GLN A 86 5.94 6.44 3.95
CA GLN A 86 5.25 7.65 4.39
C GLN A 86 5.53 8.82 3.47
N TYR A 87 4.48 9.57 3.14
CA TYR A 87 4.55 10.75 2.29
C TYR A 87 4.03 11.99 3.02
N THR A 88 4.58 13.15 2.68
CA THR A 88 4.07 14.47 3.06
C THR A 88 3.67 15.21 1.80
N ASP A 89 2.41 15.65 1.73
CA ASP A 89 1.84 16.31 0.56
C ASP A 89 1.71 17.82 0.84
N SER A 90 2.39 18.65 0.05
CA SER A 90 2.30 20.11 0.17
C SER A 90 0.87 20.59 -0.06
N MET A 91 0.41 21.55 0.75
CA MET A 91 -0.85 22.25 0.50
C MET A 91 -0.81 23.09 -0.79
N PHE A 92 0.39 23.43 -1.27
CA PHE A 92 0.61 24.10 -2.54
C PHE A 92 0.53 23.10 -3.70
N PHE A 93 -0.68 22.62 -3.97
CA PHE A 93 -1.07 21.87 -5.16
C PHE A 93 -0.30 20.55 -5.39
N SER A 94 -0.05 19.78 -4.33
CA SER A 94 0.34 18.38 -4.48
C SER A 94 -0.69 17.59 -5.32
N PRO A 95 -0.26 16.58 -6.10
CA PRO A 95 -1.14 15.86 -7.02
C PRO A 95 -2.16 14.96 -6.32
N ILE A 96 -1.91 14.60 -5.07
CA ILE A 96 -2.78 13.80 -4.20
C ILE A 96 -2.71 14.36 -2.78
N THR A 97 -3.76 14.14 -1.98
CA THR A 97 -3.85 14.62 -0.60
C THR A 97 -4.00 13.46 0.39
N PRO A 98 -3.77 13.68 1.70
CA PRO A 98 -3.74 12.61 2.69
C PRO A 98 -4.94 11.66 2.69
N TYR A 99 -6.17 12.18 2.70
CA TYR A 99 -7.37 11.34 2.64
C TYR A 99 -7.48 10.56 1.32
N LEU A 100 -7.10 11.18 0.20
CA LEU A 100 -7.18 10.55 -1.11
C LEU A 100 -6.18 9.40 -1.24
N ARG A 101 -5.01 9.50 -0.58
CA ARG A 101 -4.05 8.39 -0.50
C ARG A 101 -4.66 7.16 0.15
N ALA A 102 -5.26 7.29 1.33
CA ALA A 102 -5.87 6.15 2.03
C ALA A 102 -7.05 5.55 1.25
N GLN A 103 -7.93 6.39 0.68
CA GLN A 103 -9.04 5.91 -0.14
C GLN A 103 -8.58 5.19 -1.41
N SER A 104 -7.56 5.74 -2.08
CA SER A 104 -6.93 5.10 -3.23
C SER A 104 -6.27 3.79 -2.83
N ALA A 105 -5.59 3.75 -1.69
CA ALA A 105 -4.86 2.58 -1.22
C ALA A 105 -5.82 1.42 -0.93
N PHE A 106 -6.88 1.65 -0.15
CA PHE A 106 -7.87 0.61 0.16
C PHE A 106 -8.61 0.08 -1.07
N ASN A 107 -8.77 0.89 -2.12
CA ASN A 107 -9.41 0.45 -3.35
C ASN A 107 -8.49 -0.33 -4.30
N ARG A 108 -7.16 -0.23 -4.12
CA ARG A 108 -6.17 -0.77 -5.07
C ARG A 108 -5.30 -1.88 -4.50
N TYR A 109 -5.05 -1.89 -3.19
CA TYR A 109 -4.08 -2.77 -2.56
C TYR A 109 -4.73 -3.65 -1.49
N ARG A 110 -4.18 -4.84 -1.29
CA ARG A 110 -4.67 -5.84 -0.32
C ARG A 110 -3.77 -5.84 0.92
N GLY A 111 -4.34 -6.06 2.10
CA GLY A 111 -3.55 -6.29 3.33
C GLY A 111 -2.69 -5.10 3.76
N ILE A 112 -3.22 -3.88 3.65
CA ILE A 112 -2.53 -2.62 3.97
C ILE A 112 -3.18 -1.90 5.17
N ASP A 113 -2.40 -1.06 5.84
CA ASP A 113 -2.83 -0.21 6.96
C ASP A 113 -2.46 1.27 6.73
N PRO A 114 -3.33 2.06 6.07
CA PRO A 114 -3.09 3.47 5.82
C PRO A 114 -3.50 4.37 6.99
N GLY A 115 -2.57 5.23 7.45
CA GLY A 115 -2.83 6.26 8.46
C GLY A 115 -2.83 7.67 7.88
N VAL A 116 -3.86 8.47 8.19
CA VAL A 116 -4.08 9.81 7.59
C VAL A 116 -3.90 10.92 8.62
N LEU A 117 -2.97 11.84 8.36
CA LEU A 117 -2.76 13.06 9.16
C LEU A 117 -2.61 14.28 8.25
N SER A 118 -2.62 15.48 8.83
CA SER A 118 -2.46 16.73 8.09
C SER A 118 -1.10 16.87 7.41
N GLY A 119 -0.02 16.49 8.11
CA GLY A 119 1.36 16.65 7.62
C GLY A 119 2.01 15.37 7.10
N ARG A 120 1.34 14.22 7.19
CA ARG A 120 1.89 12.93 6.74
C ARG A 120 0.80 11.90 6.51
N THR A 121 1.02 11.02 5.55
CA THR A 121 0.19 9.83 5.33
C THR A 121 1.11 8.62 5.21
N ILE A 122 0.86 7.62 6.05
CA ILE A 122 1.63 6.38 6.13
C ILE A 122 0.81 5.24 5.54
N ILE A 123 1.48 4.24 4.98
CA ILE A 123 0.90 2.93 4.70
C ILE A 123 1.86 1.90 5.31
N GLU A 124 1.34 1.06 6.19
CA GLU A 124 2.06 -0.11 6.70
C GLU A 124 1.56 -1.38 5.99
N ALA A 125 2.47 -2.28 5.64
CA ALA A 125 2.17 -3.56 5.00
C ALA A 125 3.30 -4.56 5.28
N ARG A 126 3.15 -5.80 4.82
CA ARG A 126 4.25 -6.77 4.80
C ARG A 126 5.40 -6.23 3.92
N GLU A 127 6.64 -6.51 4.31
CA GLU A 127 7.82 -5.78 3.81
C GLU A 127 8.00 -5.86 2.29
N ARG A 128 7.68 -6.98 1.64
CA ARG A 128 7.74 -7.09 0.17
C ARG A 128 6.58 -6.41 -0.57
N GLU A 129 5.48 -6.12 0.12
CA GLU A 129 4.31 -5.40 -0.41
C GLU A 129 4.34 -3.89 -0.15
N THR A 130 5.20 -3.42 0.76
CA THR A 130 5.33 -2.02 1.18
C THR A 130 5.99 -1.17 0.09
#